data_AF-Q127M5-F1
#
_entry.id   AF-Q127M5-F1
#
_cell.length_a   1.000
_cell.length_b   1.000
_cell.length_c   1.000
_cell.angle_alpha   90.00
_cell.angle_beta   90.00
_cell.angle_gamma   90.00
#
_symmetry.space_group_name_H-M   'P 1'
#
loop_
_entity.id
_entity.type
_entity.pdbx_description
1 polymer ?
#
loop_
_entity_poly.entity_id
_entity_poly.type
_entity_poly.pdbx_seq_one_letter_code
_entity_poly.pdbx_strand_id
1 'polypeptide(L)'
;MNEPLGKWTKITLAVFLCVVALVLLGNQDRMHIYSTYFRETSPQVQMRLGELSGDMDEAAIRKHFDGVPFKCHNEPLATTGLGDRLCYTNIDKADGLPAFTLVIFFKKGHLSHAVVQVPWWVHGSWRDQLGAQYGKANRAGVVSRLGGPVLRWPMPNGHLEYNRERSLNPLEWSAVFWTAGAGKS
;
A
#
# COMPACT_ATOMS: atom_id res chain seq x y z
N MET A 1 -15.70 -27.35 38.40
CA MET A 1 -15.88 -26.14 39.26
C MET A 1 -15.82 -24.94 38.35
N ASN A 2 -16.97 -24.33 38.04
CA ASN A 2 -17.02 -23.06 37.31
C ASN A 2 -17.30 -21.98 38.36
N GLU A 3 -16.27 -21.32 38.86
CA GLU A 3 -16.49 -20.13 39.67
C GLU A 3 -17.20 -19.08 38.79
N PRO A 4 -18.27 -18.45 39.29
CA PRO A 4 -18.98 -17.44 38.52
C PRO A 4 -18.04 -16.28 38.25
N LEU A 5 -17.79 -16.03 36.96
CA LEU A 5 -17.04 -14.85 36.48
C LEU A 5 -17.50 -13.60 37.24
N GLY A 6 -16.56 -12.94 37.90
CA GLY A 6 -16.83 -11.72 38.67
C GLY A 6 -17.51 -10.66 37.80
N LYS A 7 -18.41 -9.87 38.41
CA LYS A 7 -19.16 -8.80 37.71
C LYS A 7 -18.23 -7.88 36.90
N TRP A 8 -17.07 -7.55 37.46
CA TRP A 8 -16.04 -6.75 36.78
C TRP A 8 -15.48 -7.43 35.55
N THR A 9 -15.15 -8.72 35.61
CA THR A 9 -14.64 -9.47 34.46
C THR A 9 -15.66 -9.52 33.33
N LYS A 10 -16.96 -9.67 33.65
CA LYS A 10 -18.04 -9.60 32.65
C LYS A 10 -18.13 -8.23 32.00
N ILE A 11 -18.03 -7.15 32.78
CA ILE A 11 -18.04 -5.77 32.26
C ILE A 11 -16.81 -5.53 31.37
N THR A 12 -15.61 -5.89 31.83
CA THR A 12 -14.37 -5.73 31.05
C THR A 12 -14.45 -6.51 29.73
N LEU A 13 -14.95 -7.74 29.75
CA LEU A 13 -15.12 -8.55 28.55
C LEU A 13 -16.14 -7.92 27.60
N ALA A 14 -17.29 -7.44 28.11
CA ALA A 14 -18.30 -6.78 27.28
C ALA A 14 -17.76 -5.51 26.62
N VAL A 15 -17.03 -4.67 27.38
CA VAL A 15 -16.38 -3.47 26.84
C VAL A 15 -15.34 -3.84 25.78
N PHE A 16 -14.50 -4.85 26.05
CA PHE A 16 -13.52 -5.33 25.08
C PHE A 16 -14.17 -5.80 23.78
N LEU A 17 -15.23 -6.62 23.87
CA LEU A 17 -15.97 -7.09 22.70
C LEU A 17 -16.63 -5.94 21.93
N CYS A 18 -17.20 -4.95 22.62
CA CYS A 18 -17.75 -3.75 21.98
C CYS A 18 -16.67 -2.96 21.24
N VAL A 19 -15.49 -2.78 21.83
CA VAL A 19 -14.36 -2.10 21.18
C VAL A 19 -13.90 -2.88 19.95
N VAL A 20 -13.72 -4.20 20.06
CA VAL A 20 -13.36 -5.06 18.92
C VAL A 20 -14.40 -4.97 17.80
N ALA A 21 -15.69 -5.04 18.14
CA ALA A 21 -16.77 -4.91 17.16
C ALA A 21 -16.74 -3.56 16.44
N LEU A 22 -16.56 -2.45 17.17
CA LEU A 22 -16.42 -1.11 16.59
C LEU A 22 -15.20 -1.01 15.66
N VAL A 23 -14.07 -1.58 16.05
CA VAL A 23 -12.87 -1.63 15.20
C VAL A 23 -13.14 -2.42 13.92
N LEU A 24 -13.76 -3.60 14.01
CA LEU A 24 -14.07 -4.43 12.84
C LEU A 24 -15.07 -3.75 11.90
N LEU A 25 -16.13 -3.14 12.43
CA LEU A 25 -17.13 -2.43 11.65
C LEU A 25 -16.55 -1.18 10.97
N GLY A 26 -15.70 -0.43 11.68
CA GLY A 26 -15.04 0.75 11.13
C GLY A 26 -13.96 0.44 10.07
N ASN A 27 -13.55 -0.83 9.92
CA ASN A 27 -12.50 -1.26 9.00
C ASN A 27 -12.99 -2.34 8.02
N GLN A 28 -14.28 -2.40 7.69
CA GLN A 28 -14.86 -3.41 6.80
C GLN A 28 -14.14 -3.52 5.45
N ASP A 29 -13.85 -2.39 4.80
CA ASP A 29 -13.13 -2.35 3.52
C ASP A 29 -11.72 -2.96 3.64
N ARG A 30 -11.05 -2.71 4.76
CA ARG A 30 -9.72 -3.28 5.03
C ARG A 30 -9.83 -4.77 5.26
N MET A 31 -10.80 -5.22 6.04
CA MET A 31 -11.05 -6.64 6.28
C MET A 31 -11.31 -7.42 5.00
N HIS A 32 -11.98 -6.81 4.01
CA HIS A 32 -12.15 -7.41 2.70
C HIS A 32 -10.80 -7.70 2.02
N ILE A 33 -9.87 -6.73 2.01
CA ILE A 33 -8.53 -6.90 1.41
C ILE A 33 -7.75 -8.03 2.10
N TYR A 34 -7.71 -8.05 3.44
CA TYR A 34 -7.04 -9.13 4.18
C TYR A 34 -7.71 -10.49 3.91
N SER A 35 -9.03 -10.54 3.88
CA SER A 35 -9.77 -11.78 3.58
C SER A 35 -9.46 -12.29 2.18
N THR A 36 -9.39 -11.41 1.18
CA THR A 36 -9.03 -11.77 -0.20
C THR A 36 -7.61 -12.34 -0.24
N TYR A 37 -6.64 -11.65 0.36
CA TYR A 37 -5.25 -12.10 0.42
C TYR A 37 -5.08 -13.49 1.05
N PHE A 38 -5.82 -13.83 2.10
CA PHE A 38 -5.69 -15.14 2.75
C PHE A 38 -6.48 -16.27 2.07
N ARG A 39 -7.43 -15.94 1.18
CA ARG A 39 -8.31 -16.94 0.55
C ARG A 39 -7.99 -17.20 -0.92
N GLU A 40 -7.43 -16.22 -1.61
CA GLU A 40 -7.14 -16.27 -3.04
C GLU A 40 -5.63 -16.33 -3.27
N THR A 41 -5.19 -17.03 -4.31
CA THR A 41 -3.80 -17.01 -4.76
C THR A 41 -3.64 -15.93 -5.83
N SER A 42 -2.69 -15.03 -5.63
CA SER A 42 -2.43 -13.91 -6.54
C SER A 42 -0.99 -13.97 -7.07
N PRO A 43 -0.67 -13.32 -8.20
CA PRO A 43 0.69 -13.34 -8.73
C PRO A 43 1.68 -12.66 -7.77
N GLN A 44 2.95 -13.07 -7.90
CA GLN A 44 4.07 -12.32 -7.35
C GLN A 44 4.63 -11.37 -8.42
N VAL A 45 5.07 -10.20 -8.02
CA VAL A 45 5.60 -9.18 -8.93
C VAL A 45 7.02 -8.76 -8.54
N GLN A 46 7.82 -8.43 -9.54
CA GLN A 46 9.10 -7.74 -9.36
C GLN A 46 8.88 -6.29 -9.76
N MET A 47 8.99 -5.37 -8.81
CA MET A 47 8.63 -3.97 -9.01
C MET A 47 9.60 -3.26 -9.93
N ARG A 48 10.89 -3.56 -9.80
CA ARG A 48 11.98 -2.92 -10.57
C ARG A 48 11.81 -1.40 -10.60
N LEU A 49 11.59 -0.79 -9.43
CA LEU A 49 11.18 0.63 -9.30
C LEU A 49 12.14 1.63 -9.94
N GLY A 50 13.41 1.25 -10.12
CA GLY A 50 14.41 2.08 -10.83
C GLY A 50 14.19 2.16 -12.34
N GLU A 51 13.44 1.23 -12.93
CA GLU A 51 13.13 1.19 -14.36
C GLU A 51 11.85 1.98 -14.69
N LEU A 52 11.00 2.27 -13.70
CA LEU A 52 9.79 3.07 -13.90
C LEU A 52 10.13 4.47 -14.39
N SER A 53 9.32 5.01 -15.29
CA SER A 53 9.44 6.37 -15.81
C SER A 53 8.08 7.00 -16.02
N GLY A 54 8.00 8.31 -15.82
CA GLY A 54 6.81 9.09 -16.14
C GLY A 54 6.41 9.02 -17.62
N ASP A 55 7.34 8.68 -18.52
CA ASP A 55 7.04 8.55 -19.95
C ASP A 55 6.30 7.26 -20.31
N MET A 56 6.25 6.28 -19.38
CA MET A 56 5.59 5.00 -19.62
C MET A 56 4.08 5.18 -19.77
N ASP A 57 3.54 4.70 -20.89
CA ASP A 57 2.10 4.54 -21.08
C ASP A 57 1.60 3.19 -20.54
N GLU A 58 0.30 2.92 -20.68
CA GLU A 58 -0.29 1.66 -20.20
C GLU A 58 0.32 0.43 -20.87
N ALA A 59 0.69 0.51 -22.15
CA ALA A 59 1.28 -0.62 -22.87
C ALA A 59 2.69 -0.92 -22.35
N ALA A 60 3.49 0.12 -22.09
CA ALA A 60 4.80 0.00 -21.47
C ALA A 60 4.71 -0.60 -20.07
N ILE A 61 3.72 -0.18 -19.26
CA ILE A 61 3.47 -0.75 -17.93
C ILE A 61 3.08 -2.22 -18.01
N ARG A 62 2.20 -2.60 -18.94
CA ARG A 62 1.81 -4.01 -19.14
C ARG A 62 3.01 -4.88 -19.52
N LYS A 63 3.92 -4.36 -20.33
CA LYS A 63 5.18 -5.02 -20.65
C LYS A 63 6.14 -5.09 -19.46
N HIS A 64 6.19 -4.03 -18.64
CA HIS A 64 6.99 -3.99 -17.41
C HIS A 64 6.51 -5.01 -16.37
N PHE A 65 5.23 -5.28 -16.31
CA PHE A 65 4.63 -6.27 -15.43
C PHE A 65 4.02 -7.41 -16.24
N ASP A 66 4.82 -7.99 -17.14
CA ASP A 66 4.35 -9.04 -18.03
C ASP A 66 3.75 -10.22 -17.24
N GLY A 67 2.61 -10.73 -17.73
CA GLY A 67 1.83 -11.77 -17.07
C GLY A 67 0.96 -11.32 -15.89
N VAL A 68 0.95 -10.03 -15.53
CA VAL A 68 0.11 -9.51 -14.43
C VAL A 68 -1.28 -9.08 -14.95
N PRO A 69 -2.38 -9.66 -14.42
CA PRO A 69 -3.74 -9.37 -14.91
C PRO A 69 -4.28 -8.07 -14.29
N PHE A 70 -3.95 -6.93 -14.88
CA PHE A 70 -4.49 -5.63 -14.45
C PHE A 70 -5.95 -5.42 -14.83
N LYS A 71 -6.73 -4.92 -13.87
CA LYS A 71 -8.08 -4.35 -14.07
C LYS A 71 -7.94 -2.83 -14.13
N CYS A 72 -8.35 -2.22 -15.24
CA CYS A 72 -8.17 -0.79 -15.47
C CYS A 72 -9.51 -0.06 -15.58
N HIS A 73 -9.59 1.11 -14.95
CA HIS A 73 -10.77 1.95 -14.91
C HIS A 73 -10.37 3.42 -15.06
N ASN A 74 -11.25 4.22 -15.64
CA ASN A 74 -11.09 5.67 -15.62
C ASN A 74 -11.50 6.17 -14.24
N GLU A 75 -10.66 7.00 -13.62
CA GLU A 75 -10.95 7.60 -12.32
C GLU A 75 -11.08 9.12 -12.51
N PRO A 76 -12.19 9.75 -12.12
CA PRO A 76 -12.30 11.19 -12.19
C PRO A 76 -11.20 11.84 -11.33
N LEU A 77 -10.44 12.79 -11.90
CA LEU A 77 -9.35 13.50 -11.19
C LEU A 77 -9.80 14.09 -9.83
N ALA A 78 -11.09 14.43 -9.71
CA ALA A 78 -11.68 15.03 -8.52
C ALA A 78 -11.66 14.11 -7.28
N THR A 79 -11.49 12.80 -7.45
CA THR A 79 -11.66 11.83 -6.36
C THR A 79 -10.35 11.55 -5.61
N THR A 80 -9.23 11.38 -6.32
CA THR A 80 -7.92 11.03 -5.71
C THR A 80 -6.82 12.05 -5.97
N GLY A 81 -6.93 12.84 -7.05
CA GLY A 81 -5.88 13.76 -7.50
C GLY A 81 -4.61 13.07 -8.04
N LEU A 82 -4.58 11.73 -8.10
CA LEU A 82 -3.40 10.95 -8.49
C LEU A 82 -3.32 10.68 -10.00
N GLY A 83 -4.46 10.69 -10.70
CA GLY A 83 -4.55 10.39 -12.13
C GLY A 83 -5.94 10.57 -12.73
N ASP A 84 -6.06 10.41 -14.05
CA ASP A 84 -7.33 10.28 -14.80
C ASP A 84 -7.68 8.80 -15.08
N ARG A 85 -6.72 7.91 -14.87
CA ARG A 85 -6.87 6.47 -15.12
C ARG A 85 -6.05 5.68 -14.12
N LEU A 86 -6.59 4.56 -13.67
CA LEU A 86 -5.88 3.63 -12.80
C LEU A 86 -6.00 2.20 -13.30
N CYS A 87 -4.98 1.41 -13.00
CA CYS A 87 -4.95 -0.03 -13.19
C CYS A 87 -4.54 -0.68 -11.88
N TYR A 88 -5.25 -1.70 -11.41
CA TYR A 88 -4.90 -2.40 -10.19
C TYR A 88 -4.96 -3.91 -10.37
N THR A 89 -4.28 -4.62 -9.47
CA THR A 89 -4.32 -6.07 -9.37
C THR A 89 -3.97 -6.48 -7.95
N ASN A 90 -4.55 -7.59 -7.48
CA ASN A 90 -4.15 -8.20 -6.23
C ASN A 90 -2.85 -8.97 -6.47
N ILE A 91 -1.95 -8.96 -5.50
CA ILE A 91 -0.66 -9.64 -5.55
C ILE A 91 -0.38 -10.30 -4.20
N ASP A 92 0.36 -11.40 -4.21
CA ASP A 92 0.76 -12.07 -2.96
C ASP A 92 2.10 -11.52 -2.45
N LYS A 93 2.99 -11.16 -3.39
CA LYS A 93 4.32 -10.65 -3.09
C LYS A 93 4.75 -9.57 -4.08
N ALA A 94 5.54 -8.63 -3.60
CA ALA A 94 6.33 -7.72 -4.42
C ALA A 94 7.79 -7.77 -3.95
N ASP A 95 8.72 -7.94 -4.89
CA ASP A 95 10.16 -8.04 -4.62
C ASP A 95 10.50 -9.07 -3.51
N GLY A 96 9.77 -10.20 -3.51
CA GLY A 96 9.96 -11.30 -2.56
C GLY A 96 9.25 -11.13 -1.20
N LEU A 97 8.71 -9.96 -0.88
CA LEU A 97 8.02 -9.68 0.39
C LEU A 97 6.49 -9.69 0.23
N PRO A 98 5.73 -10.05 1.28
CA PRO A 98 4.27 -9.98 1.25
C PRO A 98 3.74 -8.59 0.87
N ALA A 99 2.74 -8.57 0.00
CA ALA A 99 2.04 -7.38 -0.48
C ALA A 99 0.55 -7.72 -0.68
N PHE A 100 -0.34 -6.72 -0.80
CA PHE A 100 -1.76 -6.95 -1.06
C PHE A 100 -2.17 -6.61 -2.48
N THR A 101 -1.82 -5.39 -2.91
CA THR A 101 -2.33 -4.80 -4.14
C THR A 101 -1.24 -3.97 -4.78
N LEU A 102 -1.11 -4.08 -6.10
CA LEU A 102 -0.38 -3.14 -6.94
C LEU A 102 -1.38 -2.24 -7.65
N VAL A 103 -1.22 -0.92 -7.50
CA VAL A 103 -2.03 0.10 -8.16
C VAL A 103 -1.12 1.01 -8.97
N ILE A 104 -1.46 1.20 -10.24
CA ILE A 104 -0.76 2.07 -11.17
C ILE A 104 -1.70 3.21 -11.55
N PHE A 105 -1.25 4.44 -11.42
CA PHE A 105 -1.99 5.63 -11.80
C PHE A 105 -1.36 6.26 -13.03
N PHE A 106 -2.21 6.69 -13.95
CA PHE A 106 -1.84 7.44 -15.14
C PHE A 106 -2.47 8.83 -15.09
N LYS A 107 -1.74 9.82 -15.62
CA LYS A 107 -2.20 11.18 -15.81
C LYS A 107 -1.89 11.58 -17.24
N LYS A 108 -2.91 11.94 -18.03
CA LYS A 108 -2.79 12.24 -19.45
C LYS A 108 -2.13 11.09 -20.25
N GLY A 109 -2.48 9.85 -19.90
CA GLY A 109 -1.95 8.65 -20.58
C GLY A 109 -0.55 8.20 -20.14
N HIS A 110 0.08 8.92 -19.22
CA HIS A 110 1.45 8.69 -18.77
C HIS A 110 1.50 8.29 -17.29
N LEU A 111 2.41 7.41 -16.91
CA LEU A 111 2.58 6.93 -15.54
C LEU A 111 2.82 8.13 -14.58
N SER A 112 1.98 8.25 -13.56
CA SER A 112 2.16 9.25 -12.51
C SER A 112 2.62 8.63 -11.20
N HIS A 113 2.02 7.49 -10.82
CA HIS A 113 2.29 6.82 -9.56
C HIS A 113 2.21 5.30 -9.71
N ALA A 114 3.01 4.60 -8.90
CA ALA A 114 2.89 3.17 -8.67
C ALA A 114 2.88 2.91 -7.16
N VAL A 115 1.88 2.20 -6.68
CA VAL A 115 1.61 2.00 -5.25
C VAL A 115 1.51 0.52 -4.95
N VAL A 116 2.31 0.06 -4.00
CA VAL A 116 2.18 -1.29 -3.43
C VAL A 116 1.68 -1.18 -2.00
N GLN A 117 0.56 -1.84 -1.71
CA GLN A 117 0.04 -1.98 -0.37
C GLN A 117 0.81 -3.07 0.38
N VAL A 118 1.37 -2.69 1.53
CA VAL A 118 2.24 -3.53 2.36
C VAL A 118 1.52 -3.92 3.65
N PRO A 119 1.35 -5.24 3.92
CA PRO A 119 0.75 -5.70 5.15
C PRO A 119 1.48 -5.17 6.39
N TRP A 120 0.70 -4.82 7.40
CA TRP A 120 1.19 -4.23 8.64
C TRP A 120 2.32 -5.04 9.29
N TRP A 121 2.21 -6.37 9.28
CA TRP A 121 3.16 -7.25 9.96
C TRP A 121 4.55 -7.31 9.31
N VAL A 122 4.68 -6.99 8.02
CA VAL A 122 5.97 -6.97 7.29
C VAL A 122 6.54 -5.56 7.09
N HIS A 123 5.98 -4.54 7.74
CA HIS A 123 6.44 -3.16 7.58
C HIS A 123 7.96 -2.98 7.78
N GLY A 124 8.51 -3.60 8.84
CA GLY A 124 9.95 -3.51 9.14
C GLY A 124 10.80 -4.12 8.03
N SER A 125 10.43 -5.32 7.56
CA SER A 125 11.13 -6.02 6.47
C SER A 125 11.15 -5.21 5.18
N TRP A 126 10.03 -4.58 4.83
CA TRP A 126 9.95 -3.69 3.66
C TRP A 126 10.86 -2.47 3.82
N ARG A 127 10.79 -1.79 4.96
CA ARG A 127 11.65 -0.63 5.23
C ARG A 127 13.13 -0.99 5.12
N ASP A 128 13.53 -2.12 5.70
CA ASP A 128 14.91 -2.56 5.73
C ASP A 128 15.38 -2.98 4.33
N GLN A 129 14.53 -3.65 3.54
CA GLN A 129 14.79 -3.98 2.13
C GLN A 129 14.96 -2.73 1.26
N LEU A 130 14.07 -1.75 1.39
CA LEU A 130 14.18 -0.48 0.65
C LEU A 130 15.45 0.28 1.03
N GLY A 131 15.82 0.28 2.32
CA GLY A 131 17.08 0.84 2.79
C GLY A 131 18.31 0.12 2.22
N ALA A 132 18.26 -1.21 2.10
CA ALA A 132 19.33 -2.00 1.51
C ALA A 132 19.47 -1.76 -0.01
N GLN A 133 18.36 -1.62 -0.74
CA GLN A 133 18.35 -1.45 -2.19
C GLN A 133 18.66 -0.01 -2.63
N TYR A 134 18.13 1.00 -1.93
CA TYR A 134 18.19 2.40 -2.36
C TYR A 134 19.03 3.28 -1.41
N GLY A 135 19.64 2.70 -0.38
CA GLY A 135 20.48 3.40 0.57
C GLY A 135 19.69 4.21 1.59
N LYS A 136 20.30 5.27 2.11
CA LYS A 136 19.73 6.07 3.20
C LYS A 136 18.60 6.98 2.69
N ALA A 137 17.42 6.81 3.25
CA ALA A 137 16.29 7.69 2.97
C ALA A 137 16.51 9.09 3.55
N ASN A 138 15.97 10.09 2.85
CA ASN A 138 15.71 11.40 3.43
C ASN A 138 14.40 11.36 4.22
N ARG A 139 14.30 12.17 5.28
CA ARG A 139 13.00 12.43 5.90
C ARG A 139 12.20 13.30 4.93
N ALA A 140 11.13 12.76 4.36
CA ALA A 140 10.11 13.57 3.70
C ALA A 140 9.02 13.89 4.73
N GLY A 141 8.21 14.90 4.47
CA GLY A 141 7.23 15.44 5.43
C GLY A 141 6.14 14.44 5.83
N VAL A 142 4.88 14.83 5.64
CA VAL A 142 3.71 14.03 6.00
C VAL A 142 2.82 13.90 4.77
N VAL A 143 2.37 12.68 4.46
CA VAL A 143 1.60 12.39 3.23
C VAL A 143 0.16 12.89 3.29
N SER A 144 -0.36 13.23 4.48
CA SER A 144 -1.66 13.88 4.65
C SER A 144 -1.84 14.44 6.07
N ARG A 145 -2.94 15.17 6.33
CA ARG A 145 -3.29 15.76 7.64
C ARG A 145 -3.48 14.73 8.77
N LEU A 146 -3.69 13.46 8.42
CA LEU A 146 -3.82 12.30 9.33
C LEU A 146 -2.72 11.24 9.09
N GLY A 147 -1.83 11.50 8.12
CA GLY A 147 -0.77 10.57 7.75
C GLY A 147 0.37 10.60 8.75
N GLY A 148 1.12 9.50 8.81
CA GLY A 148 2.38 9.44 9.52
C GLY A 148 3.53 10.07 8.72
N PRO A 149 4.67 10.34 9.37
CA PRO A 149 5.90 10.75 8.71
C PRO A 149 6.35 9.72 7.68
N VAL A 150 6.97 10.17 6.58
CA VAL A 150 7.48 9.28 5.52
C VAL A 150 8.99 9.38 5.31
N LEU A 151 9.53 8.26 4.85
CA LEU A 151 10.87 8.16 4.28
C LEU A 151 10.77 8.37 2.77
N ARG A 152 11.73 9.09 2.19
CA ARG A 152 11.81 9.30 0.75
C ARG A 152 13.20 8.99 0.21
N TRP A 153 13.25 8.25 -0.89
CA TRP A 153 14.46 8.00 -1.66
C TRP A 153 14.36 8.72 -3.01
N PRO A 154 15.38 9.51 -3.41
CA PRO A 154 15.45 10.02 -4.76
C PRO A 154 15.70 8.86 -5.73
N MET A 155 15.00 8.87 -6.85
CA MET A 155 15.14 7.87 -7.93
C MET A 155 15.50 8.60 -9.22
N PRO A 156 16.14 7.94 -10.20
CA PRO A 156 16.52 8.59 -11.47
C PRO A 156 15.34 9.28 -12.18
N ASN A 157 14.16 8.66 -12.16
CA ASN A 157 12.97 9.14 -12.84
C ASN A 157 11.85 9.60 -11.88
N GLY A 158 12.18 9.91 -10.62
CA GLY A 158 11.18 10.31 -9.64
C GLY A 158 11.62 10.16 -8.19
N HIS A 159 10.70 9.73 -7.34
CA HIS A 159 11.01 9.44 -5.95
C HIS A 159 10.15 8.31 -5.42
N LEU A 160 10.69 7.61 -4.43
CA LEU A 160 10.02 6.56 -3.70
C LEU A 160 9.70 7.04 -2.29
N GLU A 161 8.51 6.77 -1.79
CA GLU A 161 8.09 7.07 -0.43
C GLU A 161 7.61 5.81 0.30
N TYR A 162 7.85 5.78 1.61
CA TYR A 162 7.36 4.71 2.48
C TYR A 162 7.04 5.27 3.86
N ASN A 163 6.03 4.73 4.53
CA ASN A 163 5.70 5.08 5.91
C ASN A 163 6.94 4.88 6.80
N ARG A 164 7.33 5.91 7.55
CA ARG A 164 8.47 5.80 8.48
C ARG A 164 8.16 4.90 9.66
N GLU A 165 6.93 5.00 10.13
CA GLU A 165 6.42 4.32 11.30
C GLU A 165 5.28 3.41 10.89
N ARG A 166 5.24 2.23 11.50
CA ARG A 166 4.14 1.29 11.39
C ARG A 166 2.95 1.85 12.17
N SER A 167 1.75 1.80 11.59
CA SER A 167 0.52 2.19 12.31
C SER A 167 0.33 1.38 13.59
N LEU A 168 -0.35 1.95 14.59
CA LEU A 168 -0.80 1.19 15.76
C LEU A 168 -2.03 0.31 15.44
N ASN A 169 -2.76 0.61 14.36
CA ASN A 169 -3.86 -0.21 13.88
C ASN A 169 -3.32 -1.32 12.97
N PRO A 170 -3.42 -2.62 13.36
CA PRO A 170 -2.90 -3.73 12.56
C PRO A 170 -3.67 -3.98 11.26
N LEU A 171 -4.87 -3.39 11.11
CA LEU A 171 -5.64 -3.44 9.86
C LEU A 171 -5.16 -2.39 8.85
N GLU A 172 -4.32 -1.45 9.28
CA GLU A 172 -3.83 -0.37 8.44
C GLU A 172 -2.53 -0.79 7.76
N TRP A 173 -2.54 -0.87 6.43
CA TRP A 173 -1.36 -1.19 5.64
C TRP A 173 -0.45 0.03 5.49
N SER A 174 0.84 -0.24 5.24
CA SER A 174 1.76 0.77 4.73
C SER A 174 1.71 0.81 3.21
N ALA A 175 2.26 1.84 2.59
CA ALA A 175 2.34 1.93 1.13
C ALA A 175 3.78 2.22 0.70
N VAL A 176 4.27 1.44 -0.26
CA VAL A 176 5.42 1.81 -1.08
C VAL A 176 4.88 2.63 -2.24
N PHE A 177 5.26 3.90 -2.29
CA PHE A 177 4.65 4.87 -3.19
C PHE A 177 5.73 5.47 -4.09
N TRP A 178 5.80 5.01 -5.32
CA TRP A 178 6.66 5.60 -6.34
C TRP A 178 5.89 6.69 -7.07
N THR A 179 6.52 7.85 -7.23
CA THR A 179 5.96 9.03 -7.89
C THR A 179 6.91 9.46 -9.00
N ALA A 180 6.36 9.65 -10.20
CA ALA A 180 7.12 10.16 -11.33
C ALA A 180 7.73 11.53 -11.01
N GLY A 181 8.97 11.74 -11.45
CA GLY A 181 9.58 13.06 -11.43
C GLY A 181 8.83 14.00 -12.35
N ALA A 182 8.94 15.31 -12.11
CA ALA A 182 8.55 16.27 -13.14
C ALA A 182 9.48 16.04 -14.34
N GLY A 183 8.98 15.36 -15.37
CA GLY A 183 9.64 15.32 -16.66
C GLY A 183 9.89 16.76 -17.10
N LYS A 184 11.07 17.03 -17.68
CA LYS A 184 11.30 18.29 -18.38
C LYS A 184 10.33 18.31 -19.57
N SER A 185 9.15 18.88 -19.38
CA SER A 185 8.24 19.24 -20.47
C SER A 185 8.91 20.26 -21.37
#